data_AF-A0AA91DNB8-F1
#
_entry.id   AF-A0AA91DNB8-F1
#
_cell.length_a   1.000
_cell.length_b   1.000
_cell.length_c   1.000
_cell.angle_alpha   90.00
_cell.angle_beta   90.00
_cell.angle_gamma   90.00
#
_symmetry.space_group_name_H-M   'P 1'
#
loop_
_entity.id
_entity.type
_entity.pdbx_description
1 polymer ?
#
loop_
_entity_poly.entity_id
_entity_poly.type
_entity_poly.pdbx_seq_one_letter_code
_entity_poly.pdbx_strand_id
1 'polypeptide(L)' 'MKKSMMSGMDRMQKMSMSGNTDKDFAMLMKMHHQQALEMAKPEIAHGKSPELKAMARKIVKDQTKEIAQLDAWMKKHP' A
#
# COMPACT_ATOMS: atom_id res chain seq x y z
N MET A 1 -9.40 -4.49 10.99
CA MET A 1 -8.40 -5.12 10.09
C MET A 1 -9.06 -5.86 8.92
N LYS A 2 -9.77 -6.98 9.10
CA LYS A 2 -10.38 -7.77 8.00
C LYS A 2 -11.26 -6.96 7.02
N LYS A 3 -12.15 -6.09 7.51
CA LYS A 3 -12.98 -5.22 6.67
C LYS A 3 -12.16 -4.25 5.80
N SER A 4 -11.10 -3.68 6.37
CA SER A 4 -10.19 -2.77 5.65
C SER A 4 -9.40 -3.51 4.57
N MET A 5 -8.93 -4.74 4.86
CA MET A 5 -8.27 -5.58 3.86
C MET A 5 -9.20 -5.91 2.69
N MET A 6 -10.42 -6.40 2.98
CA MET A 6 -11.39 -6.74 1.93
C MET A 6 -11.76 -5.51 1.09
N SER A 7 -12.03 -4.37 1.73
CA SER A 7 -12.30 -3.12 1.01
C SER A 7 -11.12 -2.65 0.15
N GLY A 8 -9.88 -2.89 0.58
CA GLY A 8 -8.69 -2.59 -0.22
C GLY A 8 -8.59 -3.47 -1.46
N MET A 9 -8.78 -4.78 -1.30
CA MET A 9 -8.78 -5.74 -2.40
C MET A 9 -9.89 -5.46 -3.42
N ASP A 10 -11.10 -5.15 -2.95
CA ASP A 10 -12.23 -4.79 -3.82
C ASP A 10 -11.94 -3.54 -4.67
N ARG A 11 -11.25 -2.54 -4.08
CA ARG A 11 -10.86 -1.33 -4.83
C ARG A 11 -9.83 -1.64 -5.90
N MET A 12 -8.84 -2.49 -5.60
CA MET A 12 -7.83 -2.88 -6.59
C MET A 12 -8.46 -3.68 -7.75
N GLN A 13 -9.38 -4.60 -7.46
CA GLN A 13 -10.08 -5.38 -8.51
C GLN A 13 -10.96 -4.52 -9.41
N LYS A 14 -11.49 -3.40 -8.89
CA LYS A 14 -12.35 -2.48 -9.65
C LYS A 14 -11.58 -1.39 -10.40
N MET A 15 -10.25 -1.35 -10.28
CA MET A 15 -9.43 -0.39 -11.03
C MET A 15 -9.48 -0.72 -12.52
N SER A 16 -9.82 0.28 -13.34
CA SER A 16 -9.72 0.18 -14.80
C SER A 16 -8.26 0.32 -15.21
N MET A 17 -7.76 -0.66 -15.97
CA MET A 17 -6.39 -0.64 -16.51
C MET A 17 -6.32 0.33 -17.68
N SER A 18 -5.28 1.16 -17.70
CA SER A 18 -5.02 2.09 -18.80
C SER A 18 -4.44 1.41 -20.04
N GLY A 19 -3.91 0.18 -19.89
CA GLY A 19 -3.19 -0.54 -20.94
C GLY A 19 -1.72 -0.15 -21.05
N ASN A 20 -1.28 0.86 -20.28
CA ASN A 20 0.13 1.17 -20.10
C ASN A 20 0.64 0.46 -18.84
N THR A 21 1.53 -0.52 -19.04
CA THR A 21 2.05 -1.36 -17.95
C THR A 21 2.70 -0.57 -16.83
N ASP A 22 3.46 0.49 -17.14
CA ASP A 22 4.15 1.29 -16.12
C ASP A 22 3.16 2.09 -15.28
N LYS A 23 2.15 2.69 -15.94
CA LYS A 23 1.08 3.42 -15.25
C LYS A 23 0.24 2.50 -14.38
N ASP A 24 -0.16 1.36 -14.93
CA ASP A 24 -0.98 0.38 -14.23
C ASP A 24 -0.23 -0.19 -13.02
N PHE A 25 1.07 -0.50 -13.17
CA PHE A 25 1.93 -0.92 -12.08
C PHE A 25 2.03 0.15 -10.99
N ALA A 26 2.31 1.41 -11.36
CA ALA A 26 2.48 2.49 -10.40
C ALA A 26 1.20 2.75 -9.59
N MET A 27 0.05 2.74 -10.27
CA MET A 27 -1.25 2.90 -9.65
C MET A 27 -1.59 1.74 -8.70
N LEU A 28 -1.43 0.50 -9.16
CA LEU A 28 -1.72 -0.70 -8.35
C LEU A 28 -0.81 -0.80 -7.14
N MET A 29 0.50 -0.57 -7.30
CA MET A 29 1.44 -0.64 -6.18
C MET A 29 1.20 0.45 -5.15
N LYS A 30 0.82 1.65 -5.58
CA LYS A 30 0.40 2.69 -4.62
C LYS A 30 -0.78 2.23 -3.79
N MET A 31 -1.81 1.67 -4.41
CA MET A 31 -3.01 1.17 -3.71
C MET A 31 -2.68 0.00 -2.77
N HIS A 32 -1.88 -0.95 -3.23
CA HIS A 32 -1.42 -2.09 -2.44
C HIS A 32 -0.64 -1.62 -1.21
N HIS A 33 0.28 -0.67 -1.38
CA HIS A 33 1.06 -0.11 -0.28
C HIS A 33 0.19 0.62 0.73
N GLN A 34 -0.78 1.42 0.28
CA GLN A 34 -1.72 2.08 1.17
C GLN A 34 -2.50 1.07 2.03
N GLN A 35 -2.92 -0.05 1.45
CA GLN A 35 -3.57 -1.11 2.21
C GLN A 35 -2.64 -1.74 3.26
N ALA A 36 -1.36 -1.98 2.92
CA ALA A 36 -0.39 -2.51 3.88
C ALA A 36 -0.14 -1.54 5.05
N LEU A 37 -0.17 -0.21 4.82
CA LEU A 37 -0.10 0.78 5.90
C LEU A 37 -1.29 0.66 6.86
N GLU A 38 -2.51 0.49 6.33
CA GLU A 38 -3.72 0.31 7.12
C GLU A 38 -3.72 -1.01 7.92
N MET A 39 -3.01 -2.03 7.44
CA MET A 39 -2.79 -3.28 8.16
C MET A 39 -1.69 -3.17 9.21
N ALA A 40 -0.62 -2.43 8.93
CA ALA A 40 0.53 -2.31 9.81
C ALA A 40 0.23 -1.44 11.05
N LYS A 41 -0.59 -0.39 10.92
CA LYS A 41 -0.94 0.50 12.04
C LYS A 41 -1.55 -0.26 13.25
N PRO A 42 -2.58 -1.11 13.10
CA PRO A 42 -3.10 -1.90 14.21
C PRO A 42 -2.10 -2.91 14.78
N GLU A 43 -1.23 -3.51 13.96
CA GLU A 43 -0.18 -4.41 14.46
C GLU A 43 0.81 -3.65 15.35
N ILE A 44 1.22 -2.44 14.95
CA ILE A 44 2.07 -1.58 15.78
C ILE A 44 1.38 -1.20 17.09
N ALA A 45 0.09 -0.87 17.05
CA ALA A 45 -0.65 -0.43 18.24
C ALA A 45 -0.99 -1.58 19.20
N HIS A 46 -1.41 -2.72 18.68
CA HIS A 46 -2.08 -3.78 19.45
C HIS A 46 -1.46 -5.17 19.30
N GLY A 47 -0.49 -5.34 18.39
CA GLY A 47 0.22 -6.59 18.19
C GLY A 47 0.99 -7.03 19.44
N LYS A 48 1.14 -8.34 19.58
CA LYS A 48 1.79 -8.99 20.74
C LYS A 48 3.21 -9.47 20.45
N SER A 49 3.54 -9.81 19.19
CA SER A 49 4.88 -10.26 18.81
C SER A 49 5.80 -9.04 18.57
N PRO A 50 6.91 -8.90 19.32
CA PRO A 50 7.89 -7.84 19.07
C PRO A 50 8.45 -7.86 17.64
N GLU A 51 8.64 -9.04 17.08
CA GLU A 51 9.14 -9.27 15.71
C GLU A 51 8.16 -8.75 14.67
N LEU A 52 6.88 -9.09 14.80
CA LEU A 52 5.84 -8.62 13.87
C LEU A 52 5.60 -7.11 14.01
N LYS A 53 5.69 -6.54 15.22
CA LYS A 53 5.65 -5.07 15.40
C LYS A 53 6.85 -4.38 14.74
N ALA A 54 8.04 -4.98 14.82
CA ALA A 54 9.23 -4.45 14.15
C ALA A 54 9.07 -4.50 12.62
N MET A 55 8.56 -5.62 12.10
CA MET A 55 8.21 -5.76 10.68
C MET A 55 7.18 -4.72 10.25
N ALA A 56 6.10 -4.52 11.01
CA ALA A 56 5.07 -3.54 10.72
C ALA A 56 5.62 -2.11 10.68
N ARG A 57 6.52 -1.73 11.61
CA ARG A 57 7.21 -0.42 11.56
C ARG A 57 8.07 -0.27 10.31
N LYS A 58 8.78 -1.32 9.89
CA LYS A 58 9.57 -1.32 8.66
C LYS A 58 8.68 -1.15 7.43
N ILE A 59 7.56 -1.88 7.36
CA ILE A 59 6.55 -1.74 6.30
C ILE A 59 6.06 -0.29 6.22
N VAL A 60 5.70 0.33 7.35
CA VAL A 60 5.25 1.72 7.37
C VAL A 60 6.29 2.66 6.79
N LYS A 61 7.55 2.53 7.23
CA LYS A 61 8.64 3.39 6.76
C LYS A 61 8.89 3.25 5.26
N ASP A 62 9.07 2.02 4.80
CA ASP A 62 9.50 1.75 3.42
C ASP A 62 8.36 2.04 2.45
N GLN A 63 7.13 1.59 2.74
CA GLN A 63 6.02 1.76 1.82
C GLN A 63 5.47 3.18 1.77
N THR A 64 5.64 3.98 2.84
CA THR A 64 5.38 5.43 2.77
C THR A 64 6.33 6.12 1.80
N LYS A 65 7.61 5.72 1.80
CA LYS A 65 8.60 6.25 0.86
C LYS A 65 8.27 5.82 -0.58
N GLU A 66 7.91 4.56 -0.79
CA GLU A 66 7.55 4.02 -2.11
C GLU A 66 6.29 4.69 -2.67
N ILE A 67 5.26 4.94 -1.85
CA ILE A 67 4.09 5.73 -2.26
C ILE A 67 4.51 7.11 -2.78
N ALA A 68 5.41 7.82 -2.07
CA ALA A 68 5.89 9.12 -2.51
C ALA A 68 6.67 9.05 -3.83
N GLN A 69 7.45 7.99 -4.04
CA GLN A 69 8.18 7.74 -5.29
C GLN A 69 7.23 7.47 -6.46
N LEU A 70 6.20 6.64 -6.25
CA LEU A 70 5.17 6.34 -7.24
C LEU A 70 4.36 7.58 -7.59
N ASP A 71 3.98 8.39 -6.60
CA ASP A 71 3.30 9.68 -6.83
C ASP A 71 4.15 10.66 -7.61
N ALA A 72 5.44 10.76 -7.30
CA ALA A 72 6.37 11.60 -8.04
C ALA A 72 6.56 11.10 -9.48
N TRP A 73 6.60 9.78 -9.69
CA TRP A 73 6.70 9.19 -11.02
C TRP A 73 5.43 9.47 -11.84
N MET A 74 4.23 9.23 -11.30
CA MET A 74 2.97 9.48 -12.01
C MET A 74 2.78 10.96 -12.37
N LYS A 75 3.20 11.89 -11.49
CA LYS A 75 3.17 13.35 -11.80
C LYS A 75 4.05 13.74 -12.98
N LYS A 76 5.16 13.02 -13.19
CA LYS A 76 6.09 13.26 -14.31
C LYS A 76 5.63 12.58 -15.61
N HIS A 77 4.67 11.65 -15.53
CA HIS A 77 4.20 10.83 -16.65
C HIS A 77 2.65 10.78 -16.67
N PRO A 78 1.96 11.90 -16.98
CA PRO A 78 0.50 11.99 -16.97
C PRO A 78 -0.15 11.06 -17.99
#